data_AF-A0A3C1YQ84-F1
#
_entry.id   AF-A0A3C1YQ84-F1
#
_cell.length_a   1.000
_cell.length_b   1.000
_cell.length_c   1.000
_cell.angle_alpha   90.00
_cell.angle_beta   90.00
_cell.angle_gamma   90.00
#
_symmetry.space_group_name_H-M   'P 1'
#
loop_
_entity.id
_entity.type
_entity.pdbx_description
1 polymer ?
#
loop_
_entity_poly.entity_id
_entity_poly.type
_entity_poly.pdbx_seq_one_letter_code
_entity_poly.pdbx_strand_id
1 'polypeptide(L)'
;IYEVVCKKEEITEQLLKMVQTFESGLTLYREQQWNDAISMFRTVLNSKPDDYASEMYIERCEECRKNPPPKQWDGVYVMTSK
;
A
#
# COMPACT_ATOMS: atom_id res chain seq x y z
N ILE A 1 13.80 -12.30 9.54
CA ILE A 1 12.67 -13.09 10.07
C ILE A 1 11.44 -12.24 9.81
N TYR A 2 10.63 -12.60 8.81
CA TYR A 2 9.30 -12.02 8.63
C TYR A 2 8.33 -13.14 8.99
N GLU A 3 7.81 -13.04 10.21
CA GLU A 3 6.85 -13.98 10.75
C GLU A 3 5.52 -13.94 9.99
N VAL A 4 4.99 -15.13 9.82
CA VAL A 4 3.79 -15.49 9.07
C VAL A 4 2.55 -14.96 9.78
N VAL A 5 1.79 -14.05 9.16
CA VAL A 5 0.38 -13.86 9.52
C VAL A 5 -0.42 -13.59 8.26
N CYS A 6 -1.04 -14.63 7.70
CA CYS A 6 -2.47 -14.58 7.44
C CYS A 6 -2.99 -15.99 7.19
N LYS A 7 -3.86 -16.47 8.09
CA LYS A 7 -4.67 -17.67 7.86
C LYS A 7 -5.45 -17.46 6.57
N LYS A 8 -5.27 -18.39 5.65
CA LYS A 8 -5.77 -18.39 4.27
C LYS A 8 -7.24 -18.82 4.18
N GLU A 9 -8.07 -18.49 5.17
CA GLU A 9 -9.30 -19.25 5.44
C GLU A 9 -10.62 -18.51 5.28
N GLU A 10 -10.64 -17.21 4.96
CA GLU A 10 -11.88 -16.56 4.50
C GLU A 10 -11.58 -15.56 3.37
N ILE A 11 -11.24 -16.09 2.19
CA ILE A 11 -11.26 -15.28 0.96
C ILE A 11 -12.73 -15.11 0.56
N THR A 12 -13.40 -14.15 1.19
CA THR A 12 -14.70 -13.66 0.72
C THR A 12 -14.48 -12.89 -0.58
N GLU A 13 -15.48 -12.83 -1.47
CA GLU A 13 -15.42 -12.02 -2.71
C GLU A 13 -15.06 -10.56 -2.42
N GLN A 14 -15.47 -10.06 -1.25
CA GLN A 14 -15.13 -8.74 -0.75
C GLN A 14 -13.62 -8.57 -0.50
N LEU A 15 -12.95 -9.58 0.06
CA LEU A 15 -11.49 -9.58 0.24
C LEU A 15 -10.77 -9.60 -1.11
N LEU A 16 -11.23 -10.41 -2.07
CA LEU A 16 -10.64 -10.46 -3.40
C LEU A 16 -10.65 -9.08 -4.08
N LYS A 17 -11.78 -8.37 -3.97
CA LYS A 17 -11.93 -7.02 -4.50
C LYS A 17 -11.02 -6.00 -3.78
N MET A 18 -10.86 -6.14 -2.46
CA MET A 18 -9.90 -5.32 -1.70
C MET A 18 -8.47 -5.57 -2.17
N VAL A 19 -8.07 -6.83 -2.33
CA VAL A 19 -6.73 -7.20 -2.81
C VAL A 19 -6.46 -6.61 -4.19
N GLN A 20 -7.40 -6.73 -5.14
CA GLN A 20 -7.25 -6.12 -6.46
C GLN A 20 -7.11 -4.59 -6.40
N THR A 21 -7.89 -3.94 -5.53
CA THR A 21 -7.80 -2.49 -5.32
C THR A 21 -6.46 -2.10 -4.71
N PHE A 22 -5.98 -2.88 -3.74
CA PHE A 22 -4.70 -2.69 -3.09
C PHE A 22 -3.52 -2.88 -4.07
N GLU A 23 -3.55 -3.93 -4.89
CA GLU A 23 -2.56 -4.18 -5.95
C GLU A 23 -2.53 -3.05 -6.99
N SER A 24 -3.69 -2.50 -7.34
CA SER A 24 -3.78 -1.32 -8.20
C SER A 24 -3.10 -0.11 -7.53
N GLY A 25 -3.34 0.10 -6.23
CA GLY A 25 -2.65 1.11 -5.43
C GLY A 25 -1.14 0.91 -5.37
N LEU A 26 -0.65 -0.32 -5.25
CA LEU A 26 0.78 -0.64 -5.27
C LEU A 26 1.42 -0.37 -6.63
N THR A 27 0.70 -0.60 -7.72
CA THR A 27 1.20 -0.29 -9.07
C THR A 27 1.40 1.21 -9.22
N LEU A 28 0.39 2.00 -8.84
CA LEU A 28 0.47 3.46 -8.82
C LEU A 28 1.58 3.98 -7.89
N TYR A 29 1.75 3.36 -6.72
CA TYR A 29 2.83 3.67 -5.79
C TYR A 29 4.20 3.49 -6.46
N ARG A 30 4.43 2.39 -7.19
CA ARG A 30 5.67 2.15 -7.93
C ARG A 30 5.86 3.13 -9.09
N GLU A 31 4.77 3.56 -9.72
CA GLU A 31 4.78 4.62 -10.74
C GLU A 31 4.94 6.02 -10.16
N GLN A 32 5.16 6.15 -8.84
CA GLN A 32 5.28 7.42 -8.11
C GLN A 32 4.00 8.29 -8.22
N GLN A 33 2.86 7.67 -8.54
CA GLN A 33 1.55 8.29 -8.57
C GLN A 33 0.93 8.27 -7.15
N TRP A 34 1.53 9.04 -6.24
CA TRP A 34 1.19 9.02 -4.82
C TRP A 34 -0.29 9.36 -4.54
N ASN A 35 -0.83 10.38 -5.22
CA ASN A 35 -2.21 10.81 -4.99
C ASN A 35 -3.22 9.72 -5.41
N ASP A 36 -3.00 9.09 -6.56
CA ASP A 36 -3.84 8.00 -7.05
C ASP A 36 -3.70 6.75 -6.18
N ALA A 37 -2.48 6.42 -5.76
CA ALA A 37 -2.21 5.32 -4.84
C ALA A 37 -2.94 5.51 -3.50
N ILE A 38 -2.87 6.70 -2.89
CA ILE A 38 -3.60 7.06 -1.66
C ILE A 38 -5.10 6.85 -1.84
N SER A 39 -5.67 7.25 -2.99
CA SER A 39 -7.09 7.07 -3.29
C SER A 39 -7.50 5.58 -3.30
N MET A 40 -6.65 4.71 -3.88
CA MET A 40 -6.87 3.27 -3.87
C MET A 40 -6.81 2.69 -2.45
N PHE A 41 -5.79 3.05 -1.66
CA PHE A 41 -5.67 2.58 -0.28
C PHE A 41 -6.80 3.07 0.62
N ARG A 42 -7.28 4.31 0.43
CA ARG A 42 -8.48 4.81 1.12
C ARG A 42 -9.74 4.04 0.76
N THR A 43 -9.85 3.58 -0.49
CA THR A 43 -10.98 2.74 -0.93
C THR A 43 -10.96 1.38 -0.21
N VAL A 44 -9.78 0.80 0.00
CA VAL A 44 -9.60 -0.40 0.81
C VAL A 44 -9.97 -0.14 2.27
N LEU A 45 -9.48 0.95 2.88
CA LEU A 45 -9.84 1.34 4.26
C LEU A 45 -11.33 1.61 4.45
N ASN A 46 -12.02 2.15 3.44
CA ASN A 46 -13.47 2.33 3.52
C ASN A 46 -14.22 0.98 3.61
N SER A 47 -13.64 -0.08 3.02
CA SER A 47 -14.20 -1.42 3.08
C SER A 47 -13.72 -2.22 4.30
N LYS A 48 -12.49 -1.98 4.73
CA LYS A 48 -11.82 -2.60 5.89
C LYS A 48 -11.00 -1.51 6.62
N PRO A 49 -11.63 -0.78 7.55
CA PRO A 49 -10.94 0.31 8.26
C PRO A 49 -9.82 -0.19 9.17
N ASP A 50 -9.81 -1.48 9.50
CA ASP A 50 -8.77 -2.15 10.30
C ASP A 50 -7.57 -2.63 9.43
N ASP A 51 -7.45 -2.16 8.19
CA ASP A 51 -6.35 -2.52 7.29
C ASP A 51 -5.11 -1.66 7.51
N TYR A 52 -4.28 -2.06 8.48
CA TYR A 52 -3.01 -1.39 8.79
C TYR A 52 -2.06 -1.25 7.59
N ALA A 53 -2.13 -2.18 6.63
CA ALA A 53 -1.30 -2.11 5.43
C ALA A 53 -1.65 -0.87 4.59
N SER A 54 -2.93 -0.63 4.31
CA SER A 54 -3.40 0.53 3.55
C SER A 54 -3.06 1.84 4.25
N GLU A 55 -3.23 1.93 5.57
CA GLU A 55 -2.86 3.12 6.35
C GLU A 55 -1.35 3.41 6.24
N MET A 56 -0.51 2.40 6.47
CA MET A 56 0.95 2.51 6.32
C MET A 56 1.35 2.99 4.92
N TYR A 57 0.72 2.47 3.86
CA TYR A 57 1.04 2.91 2.49
C TYR A 57 0.58 4.34 2.21
N ILE A 58 -0.52 4.81 2.79
CA ILE A 58 -0.95 6.21 2.67
C ILE A 58 0.09 7.13 3.32
N GLU A 59 0.53 6.81 4.54
CA GLU A 59 1.59 7.57 5.21
C GLU A 59 2.87 7.58 4.40
N ARG A 60 3.30 6.43 3.86
CA ARG A 60 4.46 6.35 2.98
C ARG A 60 4.32 7.18 1.70
N CYS A 61 3.14 7.17 1.07
CA CYS A 61 2.88 8.02 -0.09
C CYS A 61 3.02 9.51 0.26
N GLU A 62 2.53 9.92 1.42
CA GLU A 62 2.67 11.28 1.94
C GLU A 62 4.13 11.64 2.25
N GLU A 63 4.90 10.72 2.84
CA GLU A 63 6.34 10.87 3.06
C GLU A 63 7.12 10.97 1.75
N CYS A 64 6.86 10.07 0.80
CA CYS A 64 7.46 10.10 -0.53
C CYS A 64 7.05 11.36 -1.31
N ARG A 65 5.86 11.91 -1.07
CA ARG A 65 5.47 13.20 -1.68
C ARG A 65 6.26 14.37 -1.09
N LYS A 66 6.55 14.35 0.22
CA LYS A 66 7.39 15.35 0.90
C LYS A 66 8.87 15.19 0.53
N ASN A 67 9.35 13.97 0.41
CA ASN A 67 10.71 13.59 0.06
C ASN A 67 10.67 12.68 -1.19
N PRO A 68 10.53 13.24 -2.40
CA PRO A 68 10.42 12.45 -3.62
C PRO A 68 11.67 11.58 -3.80
N PRO A 69 11.50 10.25 -3.92
CA PRO A 69 12.62 9.38 -4.18
C PRO A 69 13.20 9.68 -5.58
N PRO A 70 14.47 9.33 -5.84
CA PRO A 70 15.07 9.53 -7.15
C PRO A 70 14.29 8.76 -8.22
N LYS A 71 14.30 9.27 -9.45
CA LYS A 71 13.54 8.73 -10.60
C LYS A 71 13.80 7.24 -10.90
N GLN A 72 14.88 6.68 -10.36
CA GLN A 72 15.34 5.30 -10.49
C GLN A 72 14.93 4.44 -9.27
N TRP A 73 13.88 4.84 -8.57
CA TRP A 73 13.41 4.14 -7.39
C TRP A 73 12.59 2.90 -7.77
N ASP A 74 13.15 1.71 -7.52
CA ASP A 74 12.56 0.39 -7.79
C ASP A 74 11.33 0.06 -6.90
N GLY A 75 10.67 1.05 -6.30
CA GLY A 75 9.56 0.84 -5.36
C GLY A 75 9.98 0.18 -4.04
N VAL A 76 11.29 0.04 -3.80
CA VAL A 76 11.85 -0.43 -2.54
C VAL A 76 11.84 0.74 -1.56
N TYR A 77 10.92 0.72 -0.59
CA TYR A 77 11.03 1.60 0.57
C TYR A 77 12.25 1.15 1.39
N VAL A 78 13.41 1.71 1.06
CA VAL A 78 14.61 1.54 1.87
C VAL A 78 14.35 2.35 3.14
N MET A 79 13.90 1.68 4.21
CA MET A 79 14.07 2.22 5.56
C MET A 79 15.56 2.35 5.80
N THR A 80 16.15 3.50 5.44
CA THR A 80 17.44 3.91 5.98
C THR A 80 17.22 4.26 7.44
N SER A 81 17.09 3.23 8.29
CA SER A 81 17.42 3.35 9.71
C SER A 81 18.92 3.12 9.85
N LYS A 82 19.70 4.18 9.59
CA LYS A 82 20.89 4.55 10.38
C LYS A 82 21.53 5.84 9.88
#